data_AF-A0A9D6IJ16-F1
#
_entry.id   AF-A0A9D6IJ16-F1
#
_cell.length_a   1.000
_cell.length_b   1.000
_cell.length_c   1.000
_cell.angle_alpha   90.00
_cell.angle_beta   90.00
_cell.angle_gamma   90.00
#
_symmetry.space_group_name_H-M   'P 1'
#
loop_
_entity.id
_entity.type
_entity.pdbx_description
1 polymer ?
#
loop_
_entity_poly.entity_id
_entity_poly.type
_entity_poly.pdbx_seq_one_letter_code
_entity_poly.pdbx_strand_id
1 'polypeptide(L)'
;MTITFTVLVLTAGIAQAQFPGPAPTFSVVQSTAPNKGQVVLTRIVKQQEQIAVSEKSLENGDFVERVRIITRVVDREVSVVYELGNSRVITPKGKQLPIDEVWRRLKKSTVVAVSGDSNLPAPIFLRALNPQTLVIIPAPLKPIPFPK
;
A
#
# COMPACT_ATOMS: atom_id res chain seq x y z
N MET A 1 18.39 22.82 -60.23
CA MET A 1 18.05 23.81 -59.19
C MET A 1 17.14 23.09 -58.21
N THR A 2 17.71 22.53 -57.14
CA THR A 2 17.06 21.51 -56.31
C THR A 2 16.74 22.11 -54.95
N ILE A 3 15.45 22.31 -54.66
CA ILE A 3 14.97 22.94 -53.44
C ILE A 3 14.92 21.86 -52.35
N THR A 4 15.76 22.01 -51.33
CA THR A 4 15.81 21.12 -50.17
C THR A 4 14.80 21.61 -49.13
N PHE A 5 13.77 20.81 -48.87
CA PHE A 5 12.79 21.06 -47.82
C PHE A 5 13.25 20.40 -46.52
N THR A 6 13.63 21.22 -45.53
CA THR A 6 13.93 20.77 -44.17
C THR A 6 12.62 20.66 -43.38
N VAL A 7 12.20 19.44 -43.06
CA VAL A 7 11.06 19.18 -42.19
C VAL A 7 11.52 19.21 -40.73
N LEU A 8 11.09 20.23 -39.99
CA LEU A 8 11.30 20.34 -38.55
C LEU A 8 10.21 19.53 -37.82
N VAL A 9 10.53 18.35 -37.32
CA VAL A 9 9.63 17.55 -36.51
C VAL A 9 9.73 18.01 -35.05
N LEU A 10 8.75 18.78 -34.58
CA LEU A 10 8.61 19.08 -33.15
C LEU A 10 8.12 17.82 -32.41
N THR A 11 9.01 17.18 -31.66
CA THR A 11 8.63 16.17 -30.68
C THR A 11 8.22 16.87 -29.39
N ALA A 12 6.91 17.03 -29.20
CA ALA A 12 6.36 17.47 -27.91
C ALA A 12 6.50 16.32 -26.90
N GLY A 13 7.60 16.31 -26.14
CA GLY A 13 7.79 15.40 -25.02
C GLY A 13 6.80 15.73 -23.90
N ILE A 14 5.80 14.89 -23.70
CA ILE A 14 4.91 14.98 -22.53
C ILE A 14 5.73 14.53 -21.31
N ALA A 15 6.20 15.49 -20.52
CA ALA A 15 6.80 15.20 -19.22
C ALA A 15 5.70 14.58 -18.33
N GLN A 16 5.78 13.28 -18.07
CA GLN A 16 4.97 12.65 -17.04
C GLN A 16 5.34 13.29 -15.70
N ALA A 17 4.36 13.93 -15.05
CA ALA A 17 4.55 14.49 -13.71
C ALA A 17 4.92 13.35 -12.76
N GLN A 18 6.20 13.25 -12.39
CA GLN A 18 6.65 12.38 -11.32
C GLN A 18 6.16 12.96 -10.00
N PHE A 19 5.22 12.27 -9.35
CA PHE A 19 4.75 12.71 -8.05
C PHE A 19 5.86 12.52 -7.01
N PRO A 20 6.19 13.55 -6.22
CA PRO A 20 7.22 13.43 -5.20
C PRO A 20 6.71 12.53 -4.06
N GLY A 21 7.44 11.46 -3.76
CA GLY A 21 7.23 10.63 -2.57
C GLY A 21 6.33 9.40 -2.77
N PRO A 22 6.44 8.41 -1.85
CA PRO A 22 5.69 7.18 -1.95
C PRO A 22 4.19 7.40 -1.70
N ALA A 23 3.35 6.64 -2.40
CA ALA A 23 1.91 6.63 -2.14
C ALA A 23 1.63 6.03 -0.76
N PRO A 24 0.64 6.56 0.00
CA PRO A 24 0.21 5.93 1.24
C PRO A 24 -0.46 4.59 0.93
N THR A 25 -0.37 3.67 1.89
CA THR A 25 -1.04 2.38 1.82
C THR A 25 -2.39 2.45 2.54
N PHE A 26 -3.41 1.79 2.01
CA PHE A 26 -4.70 1.70 2.68
C PHE A 26 -4.77 0.45 3.53
N SER A 27 -5.34 0.58 4.72
CA SER A 27 -5.56 -0.56 5.61
C SER A 27 -6.88 -0.37 6.34
N VAL A 28 -7.43 -1.50 6.80
CA VAL A 28 -8.70 -1.51 7.53
C VAL A 28 -8.43 -1.76 9.00
N VAL A 29 -9.05 -0.97 9.88
CA VAL A 29 -8.95 -1.17 11.32
C VAL A 29 -9.64 -2.48 11.70
N GLN A 30 -8.87 -3.44 12.20
CA GLN A 30 -9.40 -4.71 12.70
C GLN A 30 -9.84 -4.58 14.16
N SER A 31 -8.99 -3.96 14.98
CA SER A 31 -9.27 -3.70 16.40
C SER A 31 -8.44 -2.52 16.91
N THR A 32 -8.89 -1.93 18.02
CA THR A 32 -8.20 -0.85 18.72
C THR A 32 -8.01 -1.24 20.19
N ALA A 33 -6.86 -0.88 20.75
CA ALA A 33 -6.56 -1.02 22.17
C ALA A 33 -6.08 0.34 22.70
N PRO A 34 -7.01 1.27 23.02
CA PRO A 34 -6.66 2.62 23.46
C PRO A 34 -5.79 2.64 24.71
N ASN A 35 -6.04 1.72 25.64
CA ASN A 35 -5.27 1.54 26.86
C ASN A 35 -3.82 1.09 26.62
N LYS A 36 -3.54 0.43 25.49
CA LYS A 36 -2.19 0.03 25.07
C LYS A 36 -1.57 1.00 24.08
N GLY A 37 -2.31 2.03 23.65
CA GLY A 37 -1.87 2.92 22.58
C GLY A 37 -1.73 2.23 21.22
N GLN A 38 -2.43 1.11 20.98
CA GLN A 38 -2.23 0.27 19.80
C GLN A 38 -3.47 0.20 18.90
N VAL A 39 -3.23 0.11 17.59
CA VAL A 39 -4.23 -0.22 16.58
C VAL A 39 -3.76 -1.40 15.74
N VAL A 40 -4.64 -2.36 15.53
CA VAL A 40 -4.38 -3.51 14.65
C VAL A 40 -5.06 -3.23 13.32
N LEU A 41 -4.25 -3.20 12.26
CA LEU A 41 -4.68 -2.95 10.90
C LEU A 41 -4.56 -4.24 10.07
N THR A 42 -5.57 -4.54 9.29
CA THR A 42 -5.51 -5.59 8.27
C THR A 42 -5.15 -4.95 6.94
N ARG A 43 -4.16 -5.53 6.26
CA ARG A 43 -3.79 -5.19 4.89
C ARG A 43 -3.71 -6.43 4.03
N ILE A 44 -4.03 -6.28 2.75
CA ILE A 44 -3.84 -7.33 1.76
C ILE A 44 -2.45 -7.16 1.17
N VAL A 45 -1.62 -8.20 1.27
CA VAL A 45 -0.30 -8.25 0.61
C VAL A 45 -0.30 -9.36 -0.43
N LYS A 46 0.37 -9.09 -1.55
CA LYS A 46 0.64 -10.09 -2.57
C LYS A 46 1.83 -10.94 -2.14
N GLN A 47 1.59 -12.22 -1.89
CA GLN A 47 2.63 -13.18 -1.54
C GLN A 47 2.80 -14.19 -2.68
N GLN A 48 4.04 -14.55 -3.00
CA GLN A 48 4.32 -15.65 -3.92
C GLN A 48 4.23 -16.97 -3.15
N GLU A 49 3.38 -17.87 -3.62
CA GLU A 49 3.22 -19.22 -3.06
C GLU A 49 3.38 -20.26 -4.15
N GLN A 50 3.98 -21.40 -3.81
CA GLN A 50 4.09 -22.56 -4.68
C GLN A 50 2.84 -23.43 -4.51
N ILE A 51 2.03 -23.54 -5.55
CA ILE A 51 0.76 -24.27 -5.54
C ILE A 51 0.89 -25.48 -6.46
N ALA A 52 0.52 -26.65 -5.96
CA ALA A 52 0.37 -27.86 -6.76
C ALA A 52 -0.96 -27.77 -7.54
N VAL A 53 -0.88 -27.69 -8.86
CA VAL A 53 -2.04 -27.69 -9.75
C VAL A 53 -2.13 -29.03 -10.45
N SER A 54 -3.32 -29.64 -10.39
CA SER A 54 -3.64 -30.86 -11.11
C SER A 54 -4.18 -30.52 -12.49
N GLU A 55 -3.51 -30.99 -13.53
CA GLU A 55 -3.88 -30.82 -14.93
C GLU A 55 -4.25 -32.20 -15.49
N LYS A 56 -5.51 -32.38 -15.88
CA LYS A 56 -5.95 -33.58 -16.62
C LYS A 56 -5.68 -33.36 -18.09
N SER A 57 -4.74 -34.14 -18.64
CA SER A 57 -4.44 -34.17 -20.06
C SER A 57 -4.97 -35.47 -20.66
N LEU A 58 -5.57 -35.40 -21.84
CA LEU A 58 -5.91 -36.59 -22.61
C LEU A 58 -4.64 -37.06 -23.32
N GLU A 59 -4.05 -38.16 -22.86
CA GLU A 59 -2.88 -38.77 -23.49
C GLU A 59 -3.27 -40.17 -23.95
N ASN A 60 -3.14 -40.45 -25.25
CA ASN A 60 -3.46 -41.75 -25.86
C ASN A 60 -4.89 -42.27 -25.62
N GLY A 61 -5.86 -41.36 -25.43
CA GLY A 61 -7.27 -41.71 -25.23
C GLY A 61 -7.69 -41.87 -23.77
N ASP A 62 -6.74 -41.84 -22.83
CA ASP A 62 -6.99 -41.87 -21.40
C ASP A 62 -6.75 -40.50 -20.76
N PHE A 63 -7.50 -40.18 -19.70
CA PHE A 63 -7.26 -38.99 -18.91
C PHE A 63 -6.13 -39.26 -17.91
N VAL A 64 -4.97 -38.62 -18.13
CA VAL A 64 -3.83 -38.67 -17.22
C VAL A 64 -3.80 -37.39 -16.38
N GLU A 65 -3.77 -37.56 -15.05
CA GLU A 65 -3.67 -36.45 -14.10
C GLU A 65 -2.20 -36.15 -13.79
N ARG A 66 -1.72 -34.96 -14.12
CA ARG A 66 -0.36 -34.49 -13.78
C ARG A 66 -0.42 -33.37 -12.76
N VAL A 67 0.35 -33.51 -11.70
CA VAL A 67 0.55 -32.45 -10.71
C VAL A 67 1.79 -31.64 -11.09
N ARG A 68 1.61 -30.32 -11.28
CA ARG A 68 2.71 -29.36 -11.48
C ARG A 68 2.73 -28.35 -10.36
N ILE A 69 3.92 -28.07 -9.82
CA ILE A 69 4.13 -26.99 -8.86
C ILE A 69 4.32 -25.71 -9.66
N ILE A 70 3.44 -24.73 -9.48
CA ILE A 70 3.57 -23.41 -10.09
C ILE A 70 3.66 -22.33 -9.01
N THR A 71 4.46 -21.30 -9.26
CA THR A 71 4.47 -20.10 -8.43
C THR A 71 3.28 -19.23 -8.81
N ARG A 72 2.36 -18.99 -7.86
CA ARG A 72 1.24 -18.08 -8.02
C ARG A 72 1.37 -16.93 -7.03
N VAL A 73 1.04 -15.72 -7.49
CA VAL A 73 0.86 -14.57 -6.61
C VAL A 73 -0.55 -14.66 -6.03
N VAL A 74 -0.65 -14.82 -4.72
CA VAL A 74 -1.92 -14.88 -3.98
C VAL A 74 -2.04 -13.69 -3.05
N ASP A 75 -3.27 -13.23 -2.85
CA ASP A 75 -3.59 -12.16 -1.90
C ASP A 75 -3.72 -12.77 -0.51
N ARG A 76 -2.95 -12.25 0.45
CA ARG A 76 -2.96 -12.68 1.85
C ARG A 76 -3.29 -11.52 2.76
N GLU A 77 -4.23 -11.72 3.68
CA GLU A 77 -4.47 -10.78 4.76
C GLU A 77 -3.37 -10.92 5.81
N VAL A 78 -2.69 -9.81 6.09
CA VAL A 78 -1.72 -9.72 7.19
C VAL A 78 -2.18 -8.65 8.17
N SER A 79 -2.08 -8.99 9.46
CA SER A 79 -2.39 -8.07 10.55
C SER A 79 -1.10 -7.37 10.99
N VAL A 80 -1.13 -6.05 11.03
CA VAL A 80 -0.01 -5.20 11.43
C VAL A 80 -0.43 -4.38 12.64
N VAL A 81 0.39 -4.40 13.69
CA VAL A 81 0.16 -3.61 14.90
C VAL A 81 0.93 -2.30 14.78
N TYR A 82 0.24 -1.18 14.97
CA TYR A 82 0.85 0.15 15.03
C TYR A 82 0.67 0.75 16.43
N GLU A 83 1.75 1.34 16.94
CA GLU A 83 1.74 2.11 18.18
C GLU A 83 1.44 3.58 17.88
N LEU A 84 0.28 4.07 18.32
CA LEU A 84 -0.14 5.45 18.09
C LEU A 84 0.53 6.44 19.03
N GLY A 85 1.10 5.98 20.15
CA GLY A 85 1.81 6.85 21.10
C GLY A 85 3.02 7.57 20.49
N ASN A 86 3.70 6.92 19.54
CA ASN A 86 4.87 7.47 18.83
C ASN A 86 4.53 7.92 17.40
N SER A 87 3.30 7.69 16.94
CA SER A 87 2.86 8.00 15.58
C SER A 87 2.14 9.34 15.53
N ARG A 88 2.15 9.99 14.38
CA ARG A 88 1.33 11.19 14.13
C ARG A 88 0.08 10.78 13.35
N VAL A 89 -1.08 11.20 13.83
CA VAL A 89 -2.34 11.01 13.10
C VAL A 89 -2.86 12.36 12.65
N ILE A 90 -3.04 12.50 11.35
CA ILE A 90 -3.47 13.75 10.72
C ILE A 90 -4.76 13.53 9.92
N THR A 91 -5.45 14.63 9.67
CA THR A 91 -6.51 14.71 8.68
C THR A 91 -5.92 14.88 7.26
N PRO A 92 -6.71 14.66 6.20
CA PRO A 92 -6.27 14.92 4.82
C PRO A 92 -5.92 16.39 4.56
N LYS A 93 -6.32 17.30 5.45
CA LYS A 93 -5.94 18.73 5.40
C LYS A 93 -4.58 19.01 6.06
N GLY A 94 -3.87 17.98 6.53
CA GLY A 94 -2.59 18.13 7.24
C GLY A 94 -2.73 18.50 8.71
N LYS A 95 -3.95 18.72 9.24
CA LYS A 95 -4.16 19.04 10.66
C LYS A 95 -3.96 17.79 11.51
N GLN A 96 -3.05 17.87 12.49
CA GLN A 96 -2.87 16.84 13.51
C GLN A 96 -4.08 16.78 14.45
N LEU A 97 -4.52 15.57 14.78
CA LEU A 97 -5.64 15.33 15.69
C LEU A 97 -5.14 15.01 17.11
N PRO A 98 -5.86 15.46 18.15
CA PRO A 98 -5.60 15.01 19.51
C PRO A 98 -5.94 13.52 19.66
N ILE A 99 -5.22 12.83 20.53
CA ILE A 99 -5.30 11.36 20.65
C ILE A 99 -6.70 10.87 21.02
N ASP A 100 -7.44 11.60 21.85
CA ASP A 100 -8.82 11.25 22.23
C ASP A 100 -9.77 11.26 21.02
N GLU A 101 -9.59 12.22 20.12
CA GLU A 101 -10.37 12.30 18.89
C GLU A 101 -9.98 11.20 17.90
N VAL A 102 -8.71 10.83 17.84
CA VAL A 102 -8.22 9.70 17.04
C VAL A 102 -8.92 8.41 17.47
N TRP A 103 -8.96 8.11 18.78
CA TRP A 103 -9.63 6.90 19.28
C TRP A 103 -11.13 6.89 19.02
N ARG A 104 -11.79 8.06 19.10
CA ARG A 104 -13.23 8.19 18.77
C ARG A 104 -13.53 7.88 17.30
N ARG A 105 -12.58 8.19 16.40
CA ARG A 105 -12.71 8.00 14.94
C ARG A 105 -12.20 6.63 14.48
N LEU A 106 -11.20 6.05 15.14
CA LEU A 106 -10.69 4.71 14.86
C LEU A 106 -11.65 3.65 15.39
N LYS A 107 -12.62 3.28 14.56
CA LYS A 107 -13.55 2.17 14.82
C LYS A 107 -13.18 0.97 13.97
N LYS A 108 -13.61 -0.22 14.38
CA LYS A 108 -13.51 -1.43 13.55
C LYS A 108 -14.11 -1.18 12.17
N SER A 109 -13.48 -1.73 11.13
CA SER A 109 -13.84 -1.56 9.72
C SER A 109 -13.65 -0.15 9.15
N THR A 110 -12.98 0.76 9.88
CA THR A 110 -12.61 2.06 9.33
C THR A 110 -11.42 1.93 8.40
N VAL A 111 -11.48 2.56 7.23
CA VAL A 111 -10.35 2.65 6.31
C VAL A 111 -9.44 3.79 6.74
N VAL A 112 -8.15 3.50 6.85
CA VAL A 112 -7.10 4.46 7.18
C VAL A 112 -6.03 4.45 6.11
N ALA A 113 -5.40 5.59 5.89
CA ALA A 113 -4.20 5.71 5.07
C ALA A 113 -2.98 5.65 5.98
N VAL A 114 -1.97 4.87 5.62
CA VAL A 114 -0.73 4.71 6.38
C VAL A 114 0.44 5.14 5.51
N SER A 115 1.26 6.04 6.02
CA SER A 115 2.50 6.45 5.36
C SER A 115 3.53 5.33 5.42
N GLY A 116 4.10 4.96 4.27
CA GLY A 116 5.07 3.86 4.17
C GLY A 116 6.49 4.26 4.59
N ASP A 117 6.83 5.55 4.52
CA ASP A 117 8.19 6.07 4.76
C ASP A 117 8.31 6.89 6.05
N SER A 118 7.26 6.89 6.87
CA SER A 118 7.17 7.71 8.11
C SER A 118 7.20 9.23 7.87
N ASN A 119 7.10 9.68 6.61
CA ASN A 119 6.97 11.08 6.26
C ASN A 119 5.51 11.46 6.01
N LEU A 120 5.26 12.77 5.90
CA LEU A 120 3.97 13.30 5.48
C LEU A 120 3.74 12.91 4.00
N PRO A 121 2.64 12.20 3.67
CA PRO A 121 2.33 11.91 2.26
C PRO A 121 2.18 13.19 1.46
N ALA A 122 2.57 13.15 0.19
CA ALA A 122 2.51 14.33 -0.66
C ALA A 122 1.08 14.92 -0.72
N PRO A 123 0.92 16.25 -0.82
CA PRO A 123 -0.39 16.90 -0.79
C PRO A 123 -1.38 16.38 -1.82
N ILE A 124 -0.89 15.89 -2.96
CA ILE A 124 -1.76 15.32 -4.00
C ILE A 124 -2.49 14.06 -3.51
N PHE A 125 -1.80 13.18 -2.78
CA PHE A 125 -2.41 11.98 -2.20
C PHE A 125 -3.42 12.38 -1.12
N LEU A 126 -3.07 13.35 -0.29
CA LEU A 126 -3.96 13.84 0.76
C LEU A 126 -5.25 14.46 0.20
N ARG A 127 -5.17 15.20 -0.91
CA ARG A 127 -6.34 15.79 -1.59
C ARG A 127 -7.31 14.75 -2.14
N ALA A 128 -6.82 13.56 -2.49
CA ALA A 128 -7.65 12.47 -3.00
C ALA A 128 -8.38 11.68 -1.90
N LEU A 129 -8.04 11.88 -0.63
CA LEU A 129 -8.66 11.17 0.49
C LEU A 129 -10.01 11.78 0.87
N ASN A 130 -10.94 10.94 1.33
CA ASN A 130 -12.16 11.41 1.97
C ASN A 130 -11.81 12.27 3.21
N PRO A 131 -12.45 13.43 3.44
CA PRO A 131 -12.19 14.31 4.58
C PRO A 131 -12.21 13.65 5.97
N GLN A 132 -12.90 12.51 6.10
CA GLN A 132 -13.00 11.74 7.34
C GLN A 132 -11.89 10.69 7.50
N THR A 133 -11.13 10.41 6.44
CA THR A 133 -10.03 9.42 6.45
C THR A 133 -8.94 9.89 7.39
N LEU A 134 -8.49 9.01 8.29
CA LEU A 134 -7.33 9.26 9.11
C LEU A 134 -6.07 8.83 8.36
N VAL A 135 -5.04 9.68 8.43
CA VAL A 135 -3.72 9.36 7.90
C VAL A 135 -2.79 9.11 9.08
N ILE A 136 -2.30 7.89 9.20
CA ILE A 136 -1.36 7.44 10.23
C ILE A 136 0.05 7.55 9.64
N ILE A 137 0.88 8.35 10.29
CA ILE A 137 2.30 8.50 9.97
C ILE A 137 3.07 7.79 11.10
N PRO A 138 3.55 6.56 10.87
CA PRO A 138 4.27 5.81 11.89
C PRO A 138 5.57 6.53 12.28
N ALA A 139 6.08 6.21 13.47
CA ALA A 139 7.44 6.59 13.82
C ALA A 139 8.43 5.90 12.87
N PRO A 140 9.55 6.56 12.50
CA PRO A 140 10.60 5.92 11.73
C PRO A 140 11.07 4.66 12.45
N LEU A 141 11.15 3.56 11.71
CA LEU A 141 11.66 2.30 12.24
C LEU A 141 13.10 2.53 12.71
N LYS A 142 13.38 2.22 13.98
CA LYS A 142 14.75 2.23 14.49
C LYS A 142 15.51 1.12 13.74
N PRO A 143 16.66 1.41 13.09
CA PRO A 143 17.45 0.39 12.44
C PRO A 143 17.77 -0.71 13.45
N ILE A 144 17.33 -1.94 13.16
CA ILE A 144 17.73 -3.10 13.95
C ILE A 144 19.18 -3.38 13.57
N PRO A 145 20.13 -3.39 14.52
CA PRO A 145 21.49 -3.82 14.22
C PRO A 145 21.42 -5.21 13.62
N PHE A 146 21.93 -5.40 12.41
CA PHE A 146 22.08 -6.75 11.88
C PHE A 146 23.03 -7.51 12.81
N PRO A 147 22.65 -8.70 13.31
CA PRO A 147 23.61 -9.55 14.00
C PRO A 147 24.78 -9.78 13.05
N LYS A 148 26.00 -9.45 13.52
CA LYS A 148 27.23 -9.70 12.79
C LYS A 148 27.49 -11.18 12.65
#